data_AF-A0A9E6EZE6-F1
#
_entry.id   AF-A0A9E6EZE6-F1
#
_cell.length_a   1.000
_cell.length_b   1.000
_cell.length_c   1.000
_cell.angle_alpha   90.00
_cell.angle_beta   90.00
_cell.angle_gamma   90.00
#
_symmetry.space_group_name_H-M   'P 1'
#
loop_
_entity.id
_entity.type
_entity.pdbx_description
1 polymer ?
#
loop_
_entity_poly.entity_id
_entity_poly.type
_entity_poly.pdbx_seq_one_letter_code
_entity_poly.pdbx_strand_id
1 'polypeptide(L)'
;MKTHFNFLSAIALLAVVYVQNINAQNVEIVSDINQVGSSNNSNPMYDVVFNNKLYFQANDGVNGSELWVYDGVNPPSMVADIYIGANSSSPQYLTV
;
A
#
# COMPACT_ATOMS: atom_id res chain seq x y z
N MET A 1 -34.17 42.20 0.81
CA MET A 1 -33.55 41.37 -0.24
C MET A 1 -33.49 39.96 0.30
N LYS A 2 -34.53 39.15 0.05
CA LYS A 2 -34.62 37.78 0.58
C LYS A 2 -33.87 36.86 -0.37
N THR A 3 -32.73 36.35 0.07
CA THR A 3 -31.99 35.30 -0.64
C THR A 3 -32.79 34.01 -0.54
N HIS A 4 -33.51 33.68 -1.61
CA HIS A 4 -34.14 32.37 -1.77
C HIS A 4 -33.04 31.35 -2.05
N PHE A 5 -32.55 30.69 -0.99
CA PHE A 5 -31.74 29.50 -1.13
C PHE A 5 -32.61 28.39 -1.76
N ASN A 6 -32.20 27.94 -2.93
CA ASN A 6 -32.94 26.98 -3.72
C ASN A 6 -32.66 25.58 -3.15
N PHE A 7 -33.60 24.98 -2.41
CA PHE A 7 -33.41 23.67 -1.76
C PHE A 7 -33.05 22.54 -2.75
N LEU A 8 -33.45 22.69 -4.03
CA LEU A 8 -33.08 21.76 -5.10
C LEU A 8 -31.57 21.72 -5.38
N SER A 9 -30.85 22.84 -5.23
CA SER A 9 -29.41 22.88 -5.49
C SER A 9 -28.61 22.23 -4.36
N ALA A 10 -29.07 22.35 -3.11
CA ALA A 10 -28.41 21.72 -1.96
C ALA A 10 -28.54 20.19 -1.99
N ILE A 11 -29.72 19.66 -2.38
CA ILE A 11 -29.96 18.22 -2.52
C ILE A 11 -29.15 17.65 -3.70
N ALA A 12 -29.11 18.36 -4.84
CA ALA A 12 -28.30 17.95 -5.98
C ALA A 12 -26.79 17.97 -5.64
N LEU A 13 -26.31 18.96 -4.90
CA LEU A 13 -24.91 19.04 -4.48
C LEU A 13 -24.54 17.91 -3.50
N LEU A 14 -25.40 17.61 -2.52
CA LEU A 14 -25.23 16.47 -1.60
C LEU A 14 -25.22 15.13 -2.34
N ALA A 15 -26.13 14.94 -3.30
CA ALA A 15 -26.17 13.73 -4.12
C ALA A 15 -24.93 13.59 -5.01
N VAL A 16 -24.46 14.69 -5.63
CA VAL A 16 -23.22 14.69 -6.42
C VAL A 16 -22.00 14.36 -5.55
N VAL A 17 -21.87 14.98 -4.37
CA VAL A 17 -20.78 14.69 -3.43
C VAL A 17 -20.83 13.24 -2.94
N TYR A 18 -22.03 12.70 -2.66
CA TYR A 18 -22.19 11.31 -2.22
C TYR A 18 -21.86 10.30 -3.32
N VAL A 19 -22.28 10.55 -4.57
CA VAL A 19 -21.98 9.68 -5.72
C VAL A 19 -20.49 9.70 -6.08
N GLN A 20 -19.80 10.84 -5.91
CA GLN A 20 -18.35 10.92 -6.08
C GLN A 20 -17.59 10.04 -5.07
N ASN A 21 -18.11 9.87 -3.85
CA ASN A 21 -17.52 9.01 -2.82
C ASN A 21 -17.78 7.50 -3.03
N ILE A 22 -18.61 7.11 -4.01
CA ILE A 22 -18.86 5.71 -4.38
C ILE A 22 -18.09 5.30 -5.65
N ASN A 23 -17.43 6.24 -6.33
CA ASN A 23 -16.52 5.89 -7.41
C ASN A 23 -15.33 5.13 -6.82
N ALA A 24 -15.20 3.86 -7.25
CA ALA A 24 -14.23 2.86 -6.86
C ALA A 24 -12.89 3.45 -6.39
N GLN A 25 -12.39 2.93 -5.26
CA GLN A 25 -10.98 3.06 -4.89
C GLN A 25 -10.16 2.60 -6.10
N ASN A 26 -9.50 3.52 -6.80
CA ASN A 26 -8.62 3.17 -7.91
C ASN A 26 -7.55 2.22 -7.36
N VAL A 27 -7.52 0.99 -7.86
CA VAL A 27 -6.44 0.06 -7.55
C VAL A 27 -5.26 0.43 -8.44
N GLU A 28 -4.26 1.03 -7.82
CA GLU A 28 -3.03 1.45 -8.49
C GLU A 28 -1.84 0.61 -8.02
N ILE A 29 -0.84 0.45 -8.89
CA ILE A 29 0.42 -0.17 -8.51
C ILE A 29 1.15 0.81 -7.60
N VAL A 30 1.43 0.40 -6.36
CA VAL A 30 2.18 1.22 -5.40
C VAL A 30 3.65 1.32 -5.80
N SER A 31 4.30 0.18 -6.07
CA SER A 31 5.70 0.13 -6.46
C SER A 31 6.07 -1.24 -7.02
N ASP A 32 7.07 -1.27 -7.89
CA ASP A 32 7.80 -2.48 -8.23
C ASP A 32 9.01 -2.63 -7.29
N ILE A 33 8.99 -3.68 -6.46
CA ILE A 33 10.06 -3.97 -5.50
C ILE A 33 11.23 -4.68 -6.19
N ASN A 34 10.98 -5.50 -7.23
CA ASN A 34 12.03 -6.23 -7.93
C ASN A 34 12.63 -5.38 -9.06
N GLN A 35 13.52 -4.46 -8.70
CA GLN A 35 14.00 -3.44 -9.62
C GLN A 35 15.12 -3.90 -10.57
N VAL A 36 15.73 -5.07 -10.33
CA VAL A 36 16.85 -5.55 -11.15
C VAL A 36 16.42 -6.42 -12.33
N GLY A 37 15.10 -6.56 -12.57
CA GLY A 37 14.58 -7.43 -13.63
C GLY A 37 14.96 -8.90 -13.40
N SER A 38 15.19 -9.29 -12.14
CA SER A 38 15.43 -10.67 -11.77
C SER A 38 14.22 -11.52 -12.15
N SER A 39 14.43 -12.76 -12.57
CA SER A 39 13.34 -13.74 -12.75
C SER A 39 12.61 -14.06 -11.43
N ASN A 40 13.11 -13.58 -10.30
CA ASN A 40 12.51 -13.77 -8.99
C ASN A 40 11.40 -12.72 -8.76
N ASN A 41 10.15 -13.15 -8.66
CA ASN A 41 9.04 -12.27 -8.31
C ASN A 41 9.22 -11.68 -6.90
N SER A 42 8.68 -10.47 -6.64
CA SER A 42 8.80 -9.84 -5.32
C SER A 42 8.08 -10.59 -4.20
N ASN A 43 7.10 -11.44 -4.55
CA ASN A 43 6.40 -12.36 -3.66
C ASN A 43 6.04 -11.76 -2.28
N PRO A 44 5.30 -10.63 -2.23
CA PRO A 44 4.86 -10.08 -0.96
C PRO A 44 3.96 -11.07 -0.21
N MET A 45 4.32 -11.43 1.03
CA MET A 45 3.57 -12.40 1.85
C MET A 45 3.81 -12.24 3.36
N TYR A 46 3.03 -12.99 4.16
CA TYR A 46 3.12 -13.02 5.63
C TYR A 46 3.00 -11.64 6.27
N ASP A 47 2.00 -10.87 5.87
CA ASP A 47 1.85 -9.48 6.28
C ASP A 47 1.17 -9.28 7.63
N VAL A 48 1.50 -8.17 8.29
CA VAL A 48 0.83 -7.69 9.51
C VAL A 48 0.82 -6.17 9.54
N VAL A 49 -0.26 -5.59 10.07
CA VAL A 49 -0.31 -4.14 10.34
C VAL A 49 0.11 -3.90 11.80
N PHE A 50 1.14 -3.06 11.98
CA PHE A 50 1.63 -2.64 13.29
C PHE A 50 1.96 -1.16 13.26
N ASN A 51 1.55 -0.39 14.28
CA ASN A 51 1.79 1.06 14.37
C ASN A 51 1.47 1.82 13.06
N ASN A 52 0.34 1.50 12.45
CA ASN A 52 -0.16 2.14 11.23
C ASN A 52 0.76 1.98 10.00
N LYS A 53 1.56 0.91 9.97
CA LYS A 53 2.39 0.49 8.84
C LYS A 53 2.14 -0.98 8.53
N LEU A 54 2.24 -1.35 7.25
CA LEU A 54 2.19 -2.73 6.79
C LEU A 54 3.60 -3.30 6.77
N TYR A 55 3.82 -4.39 7.51
CA TYR A 55 5.06 -5.15 7.49
C TYR A 55 4.82 -6.46 6.77
N PHE A 56 5.76 -6.90 5.93
CA PHE A 56 5.59 -8.08 5.08
C PHE A 56 6.94 -8.63 4.60
N GLN A 57 6.98 -9.88 4.18
CA GLN A 57 8.11 -10.45 3.45
C GLN A 57 8.09 -9.96 2.00
N ALA A 58 9.23 -9.56 1.43
CA ALA A 58 9.37 -9.38 -0.02
C ALA A 58 10.82 -9.57 -0.50
N ASN A 59 10.98 -9.73 -1.82
CA ASN A 59 12.26 -9.92 -2.50
C ASN A 59 12.48 -8.84 -3.57
N ASP A 60 13.61 -8.15 -3.54
CA ASP A 60 13.96 -7.10 -4.51
C ASP A 60 14.82 -7.60 -5.69
N GLY A 61 15.08 -8.90 -5.73
CA GLY A 61 15.95 -9.55 -6.71
C GLY A 61 17.43 -9.48 -6.36
N VAL A 62 17.82 -8.80 -5.27
CA VAL A 62 19.22 -8.57 -4.85
C VAL A 62 19.50 -9.18 -3.47
N ASN A 63 18.62 -8.94 -2.50
CA ASN A 63 18.81 -9.26 -1.09
C ASN A 63 18.05 -10.52 -0.62
N GLY A 64 17.48 -11.30 -1.55
CA GLY A 64 16.61 -12.42 -1.16
C GLY A 64 15.29 -11.96 -0.53
N SER A 65 14.54 -12.88 0.08
CA SER A 65 13.30 -12.55 0.79
C SER A 65 13.59 -12.04 2.19
N GLU A 66 13.37 -10.74 2.39
CA GLU A 66 13.66 -9.98 3.61
C GLU A 66 12.40 -9.33 4.20
N LEU A 67 12.53 -8.62 5.33
CA LEU A 67 11.42 -7.90 5.96
C LEU A 67 11.29 -6.49 5.36
N TRP A 68 10.09 -6.16 4.91
CA TRP A 68 9.74 -4.89 4.28
C TRP A 68 8.64 -4.17 5.06
N VAL A 69 8.59 -2.85 4.89
CA VAL A 69 7.59 -1.98 5.49
C VAL A 69 7.02 -1.00 4.45
N TYR A 70 5.72 -0.76 4.53
CA TYR A 70 5.00 0.25 3.77
C TYR A 70 4.18 1.14 4.71
N ASP A 71 4.26 2.45 4.50
CA ASP A 71 3.61 3.46 5.35
C ASP A 71 2.31 4.03 4.76
N GLY A 72 1.87 3.54 3.60
CA GLY A 72 0.69 4.03 2.90
C GLY A 72 0.93 5.26 2.01
N VAL A 73 2.14 5.84 2.02
CA VAL A 73 2.45 7.11 1.35
C VAL A 73 3.66 6.99 0.43
N ASN A 74 4.76 6.43 0.95
CA ASN A 74 6.02 6.28 0.24
C ASN A 74 6.16 4.86 -0.31
N PRO A 75 7.01 4.64 -1.34
CA PRO A 75 7.32 3.29 -1.79
C PRO A 75 7.79 2.39 -0.62
N PRO A 76 7.44 1.09 -0.62
CA PRO A 76 7.91 0.17 0.40
C PRO A 76 9.44 0.15 0.50
N SER A 77 9.94 -0.08 1.71
CA SER A 77 11.38 -0.15 1.98
C SER A 77 11.72 -1.37 2.83
N MET A 78 12.91 -1.91 2.63
CA MET A 78 13.43 -2.99 3.46
C MET A 78 13.72 -2.43 4.87
N VAL A 79 13.20 -3.11 5.89
CA VAL A 79 13.41 -2.73 7.31
C VAL A 79 14.88 -2.93 7.68
N ALA A 80 15.42 -4.07 7.27
CA ALA A 80 16.83 -4.43 7.36
C ALA A 80 17.11 -5.56 6.38
N ASP A 81 18.33 -5.59 5.84
CA ASP A 81 18.90 -6.81 5.26
C ASP A 81 19.34 -7.71 6.42
N ILE A 82 18.46 -8.63 6.84
CA ILE A 82 18.69 -9.47 8.01
C ILE A 82 19.71 -10.56 7.67
N TYR A 83 19.61 -11.14 6.48
CA TYR A 83 20.61 -12.05 5.95
C TYR A 83 21.38 -11.39 4.80
N ILE A 84 22.54 -10.82 5.13
CA ILE A 84 23.37 -10.09 4.18
C ILE A 84 23.61 -10.86 2.88
N GLY A 85 23.31 -10.20 1.76
CA GLY A 85 23.52 -10.71 0.40
C GLY A 85 22.26 -11.34 -0.19
N ALA A 86 22.42 -12.24 -1.17
CA ALA A 86 21.28 -12.76 -1.93
C ALA A 86 20.50 -13.90 -1.25
N ASN A 87 20.87 -14.29 -0.04
CA ASN A 87 20.18 -15.33 0.71
C ASN A 87 18.98 -14.74 1.45
N SER A 88 17.97 -15.55 1.75
CA SER A 88 16.73 -15.06 2.36
C SER A 88 16.72 -15.28 3.87
N SER A 89 16.38 -14.25 4.64
CA SER A 89 16.08 -14.40 6.08
C SER A 89 14.72 -15.07 6.36
N SER A 90 13.85 -15.15 5.33
CA SER A 90 12.57 -15.85 5.37
C SER A 90 11.68 -15.42 6.55
N PRO A 91 11.37 -14.12 6.71
CA PRO A 91 10.46 -13.67 7.76
C PRO A 91 9.06 -14.23 7.52
N GLN A 92 8.51 -14.95 8.49
CA GLN A 92 7.22 -15.65 8.41
C GLN A 92 6.46 -15.47 9.73
N TYR A 93 5.15 -15.76 9.71
CA TYR A 93 4.30 -15.74 10.90
C TYR A 93 4.31 -14.42 11.66
N LEU A 94 4.34 -13.29 10.95
CA LEU A 94 4.25 -11.97 11.56
C LEU A 94 2.92 -11.83 12.33
N THR A 95 2.99 -11.40 13.59
CA THR A 95 1.83 -11.26 14.48
C THR A 95 2.06 -10.11 15.46
N VAL A 96 0.98 -9.61 16.07
CA VAL A 96 0.97 -8.47 17.02
C VAL A 96 0.28 -8.85 18.32
#